data_AF-A0AAP5YYY0-F1
#
_entry.id   AF-A0AAP5YYY0-F1
#
_cell.length_a   1.000
_cell.length_b   1.000
_cell.length_c   1.000
_cell.angle_alpha   90.00
_cell.angle_beta   90.00
_cell.angle_gamma   90.00
#
_symmetry.space_group_name_H-M   'P 1'
#
loop_
_entity.id
_entity.type
_entity.pdbx_description
1 polymer ?
#
loop_
_entity_poly.entity_id
_entity_poly.type
_entity_poly.pdbx_seq_one_letter_code
_entity_poly.pdbx_strand_id
1 'polypeptide(L)'
;MSTEGFSVSEICREAAVMVRRNLLAIVIACIPLIIVHSIFAFMYPEMTGQDQANVQEGNVAGFYFVTIILYSLVAAMAAVRVHRIYLAGDYMHSALDVFRLSAREFRFIGWWILFGLMMMLVIGIPIFVLSFIYIAESGEADFVAMAIITTIASIPGYWVMARWSFVLPATAMVISRAVCVVRGIRADHTTNKYSF
;
A
#
# COMPACT_ATOMS: atom_id res chain seq x y z
N MET A 1 23.73 33.18 -5.23
CA MET A 1 23.14 31.83 -5.08
C MET A 1 22.32 31.84 -3.80
N SER A 2 21.02 32.13 -3.91
CA SER A 2 20.10 32.06 -2.77
C SER A 2 19.80 30.59 -2.49
N THR A 3 20.07 30.15 -1.27
CA THR A 3 19.57 28.90 -0.72
C THR A 3 18.04 29.00 -0.69
N GLU A 4 17.36 28.43 -1.70
CA GLU A 4 15.93 28.16 -1.59
C GLU A 4 15.76 27.20 -0.42
N GLY A 5 15.35 27.75 0.73
CA GLY A 5 15.06 26.98 1.92
C GLY A 5 13.90 26.05 1.58
N PHE A 6 14.20 24.77 1.43
CA PHE A 6 13.22 23.72 1.20
C PHE A 6 12.28 23.65 2.41
N SER A 7 11.23 24.45 2.41
CA SER A 7 10.33 24.58 3.56
C SER A 7 9.39 23.39 3.57
N VAL A 8 9.46 22.57 4.61
CA VAL A 8 8.55 21.43 4.82
C VAL A 8 7.09 21.87 4.75
N SER A 9 6.79 23.10 5.18
CA SER A 9 5.44 23.66 5.11
C SER A 9 4.94 23.90 3.69
N GLU A 10 5.81 24.25 2.74
CA GLU A 10 5.45 24.44 1.34
C GLU A 10 5.16 23.10 0.66
N ILE A 11 5.98 22.07 0.94
CA ILE A 11 5.76 20.71 0.44
C ILE A 11 4.45 20.14 0.99
N CYS A 12 4.20 20.30 2.29
CA CYS A 12 2.95 19.85 2.91
C CYS A 12 1.74 20.58 2.34
N ARG A 13 1.85 21.90 2.10
CA ARG A 13 0.79 22.70 1.49
C ARG A 13 0.51 22.26 0.05
N GLU A 14 1.55 22.03 -0.73
CA GLU A 14 1.43 21.59 -2.12
C GLU A 14 0.81 20.19 -2.21
N ALA A 15 1.25 19.26 -1.34
CA ALA A 15 0.63 17.95 -1.19
C ALA A 15 -0.86 18.05 -0.83
N ALA A 16 -1.23 18.88 0.15
CA ALA A 16 -2.62 19.06 0.57
C ALA A 16 -3.52 19.64 -0.54
N VAL A 17 -3.01 20.61 -1.32
CA VAL A 17 -3.73 21.17 -2.46
C VAL A 17 -3.90 20.12 -3.56
N MET A 18 -2.87 19.32 -3.82
CA MET A 18 -2.91 18.24 -4.81
C MET A 18 -3.92 17.15 -4.43
N VAL A 19 -4.00 16.79 -3.15
CA VAL A 19 -5.04 15.87 -2.63
C VAL A 19 -6.43 16.45 -2.83
N ARG A 20 -6.66 17.71 -2.42
CA ARG A 20 -7.97 18.36 -2.56
C ARG A 20 -8.43 18.44 -4.01
N ARG A 21 -7.52 18.75 -4.94
CA ARG A 21 -7.85 18.88 -6.36
C ARG A 21 -8.27 17.55 -7.00
N ASN A 22 -7.75 16.44 -6.48
CA ASN A 22 -7.95 15.09 -7.03
C ASN A 22 -8.80 14.19 -6.13
N LEU A 23 -9.49 14.77 -5.12
CA LEU A 23 -10.15 14.03 -4.05
C LEU A 23 -11.18 13.03 -4.59
N LEU A 24 -11.99 13.43 -5.57
CA LEU A 24 -13.00 12.57 -6.18
C LEU A 24 -12.37 11.37 -6.91
N ALA A 25 -11.28 11.59 -7.66
CA ALA A 25 -10.57 10.52 -8.34
C ALA A 25 -9.90 9.54 -7.35
N ILE A 26 -9.34 10.06 -6.26
CA ILE A 26 -8.75 9.26 -5.18
C ILE A 26 -9.83 8.42 -4.48
N VAL A 27 -10.98 9.02 -4.16
CA VAL A 27 -12.10 8.31 -3.55
C VAL A 27 -12.58 7.18 -4.46
N ILE A 28 -12.77 7.44 -5.76
CA ILE A 28 -13.17 6.40 -6.74
C ILE A 28 -12.13 5.27 -6.80
N ALA A 29 -10.84 5.59 -6.82
CA ALA A 29 -9.77 4.60 -6.83
C ALA A 29 -9.74 3.73 -5.57
N CYS A 30 -10.15 4.29 -4.43
CA CYS A 30 -10.19 3.62 -3.13
C CYS A 30 -11.52 2.90 -2.82
N ILE A 31 -12.54 2.99 -3.68
CA ILE A 31 -13.85 2.31 -3.46
C ILE A 31 -13.69 0.83 -3.08
N PRO A 32 -12.89 0.01 -3.81
CA PRO A 32 -12.73 -1.39 -3.44
C PRO A 32 -12.12 -1.57 -2.06
N LEU A 33 -11.19 -0.69 -1.67
CA LEU A 33 -10.53 -0.75 -0.35
C LEU A 33 -11.52 -0.43 0.76
N ILE A 34 -12.38 0.57 0.55
CA ILE A 34 -13.43 0.93 1.49
C ILE A 34 -14.39 -0.25 1.68
N ILE A 35 -14.81 -0.91 0.59
CA ILE A 35 -15.69 -2.09 0.66
C ILE A 35 -15.04 -3.21 1.48
N VAL A 36 -13.80 -3.57 1.17
CA VAL A 36 -13.09 -4.66 1.87
C VAL A 36 -12.80 -4.28 3.33
N HIS A 37 -12.48 -3.02 3.61
CA HIS A 37 -12.27 -2.54 4.98
C HIS A 37 -13.56 -2.57 5.80
N SER A 38 -14.71 -2.21 5.22
CA SER A 38 -16.01 -2.35 5.87
C SER A 38 -16.31 -3.82 6.19
N ILE A 39 -16.07 -4.74 5.26
CA ILE A 39 -16.24 -6.19 5.50
C ILE A 39 -15.35 -6.64 6.68
N PHE A 40 -14.08 -6.23 6.70
CA PHE A 40 -13.18 -6.53 7.81
C PHE A 40 -13.69 -5.97 9.14
N ALA A 41 -14.15 -4.71 9.16
CA ALA A 41 -14.69 -4.07 10.37
C ALA A 41 -15.95 -4.77 10.90
N PHE A 42 -16.79 -5.33 10.02
CA PHE A 42 -17.93 -6.14 10.43
C PHE A 42 -17.53 -7.52 10.98
N MET A 43 -16.49 -8.15 10.41
CA MET A 43 -16.02 -9.46 10.86
C MET A 43 -15.15 -9.41 12.14
N TYR A 44 -14.56 -8.25 12.45
CA TYR A 44 -13.60 -8.10 13.56
C TYR A 44 -14.20 -8.39 14.95
N PRO A 45 -15.38 -7.85 15.33
CA PRO A 45 -15.97 -8.07 16.67
C PRO A 45 -16.35 -9.54 16.94
N GLU A 46 -16.78 -10.25 15.89
CA GLU A 46 -17.10 -11.69 15.93
C GLU A 46 -15.85 -12.53 16.23
N MET A 47 -14.69 -12.09 15.76
CA MET A 47 -13.41 -12.81 15.93
C MET A 47 -12.66 -12.44 17.22
N THR A 48 -12.82 -11.22 17.74
CA THR A 48 -12.19 -10.79 19.00
C THR A 48 -13.00 -11.13 20.25
N GLY A 49 -14.14 -11.83 20.09
CA GLY A 49 -14.94 -12.33 21.21
C GLY A 49 -15.61 -11.22 22.03
N GLN A 50 -15.82 -10.04 21.43
CA GLN A 50 -16.43 -8.91 22.13
C GLN A 50 -17.93 -9.12 22.37
N ASP A 51 -18.57 -10.00 21.59
CA ASP A 51 -19.91 -10.54 21.81
C ASP A 51 -19.84 -12.02 22.23
N GLN A 52 -19.74 -12.28 23.54
CA GLN A 52 -19.65 -13.64 24.11
C GLN A 52 -20.92 -14.50 23.92
N ALA A 53 -21.99 -13.98 23.33
CA ALA A 53 -23.26 -14.70 23.19
C ALA A 53 -23.35 -15.59 21.94
N ASN A 54 -22.49 -15.38 20.93
CA ASN A 54 -22.47 -16.17 19.69
C ASN A 54 -21.04 -16.48 19.26
N VAL A 55 -20.26 -17.12 20.14
CA VAL A 55 -19.04 -17.84 19.72
C VAL A 55 -19.49 -19.11 18.96
N GLN A 56 -20.25 -18.94 17.89
CA GLN A 56 -20.34 -19.92 16.84
C GLN A 56 -18.97 -20.01 16.19
N GLU A 57 -18.68 -21.17 15.62
CA GLU A 57 -17.55 -21.48 14.75
C GLU A 57 -17.49 -20.49 13.57
N GLY A 58 -17.13 -19.24 13.86
CA GLY A 58 -17.01 -18.18 12.89
C GLY A 58 -16.03 -18.65 11.83
N ASN A 59 -16.25 -18.24 10.58
CA ASN A 59 -15.42 -18.66 9.47
C ASN A 59 -14.00 -18.08 9.59
N VAL A 60 -13.18 -18.68 10.46
CA VAL A 60 -11.81 -18.27 10.79
C VAL A 60 -10.96 -18.25 9.52
N ALA A 61 -11.14 -19.25 8.65
CA ALA A 61 -10.50 -19.31 7.35
C ALA A 61 -10.90 -18.12 6.46
N GLY A 62 -12.19 -17.76 6.46
CA GLY A 62 -12.71 -16.58 5.77
C GLY A 62 -12.12 -15.27 6.29
N PHE A 63 -11.97 -15.12 7.60
CA PHE A 63 -11.32 -13.95 8.21
C PHE A 63 -9.86 -13.83 7.77
N TYR A 64 -9.07 -14.90 7.89
CA TYR A 64 -7.67 -14.87 7.43
C TYR A 64 -7.56 -14.62 5.92
N PHE A 65 -8.47 -15.18 5.11
CA PHE A 65 -8.51 -14.91 3.68
C PHE A 65 -8.77 -13.42 3.40
N VAL A 66 -9.76 -12.82 4.07
CA VAL A 66 -10.08 -11.40 3.92
C VAL A 66 -8.92 -10.53 4.39
N THR A 67 -8.34 -10.78 5.57
CA THR A 67 -7.30 -9.95 6.16
C THR A 67 -5.95 -10.07 5.47
N ILE A 68 -5.50 -11.29 5.17
CA ILE A 68 -4.15 -11.52 4.64
C ILE A 68 -4.12 -11.31 3.13
N ILE A 69 -5.11 -11.85 2.41
CA ILE A 69 -5.09 -11.89 0.95
C ILE A 69 -5.88 -10.73 0.37
N LEU A 70 -7.18 -10.66 0.65
CA LEU A 70 -8.06 -9.70 -0.02
C LEU A 70 -7.70 -8.26 0.35
N TYR A 71 -7.53 -7.96 1.63
CA TYR A 71 -7.20 -6.62 2.12
C TYR A 71 -5.86 -6.13 1.56
N SER A 72 -4.82 -6.97 1.64
CA SER A 72 -3.50 -6.65 1.09
C SER A 72 -3.53 -6.40 -0.41
N LEU A 73 -4.28 -7.22 -1.17
CA LEU A 73 -4.40 -7.08 -2.62
C LEU A 73 -5.15 -5.79 -2.98
N VAL A 74 -6.24 -5.49 -2.29
CA VAL A 74 -7.01 -4.27 -2.56
C VAL A 74 -6.25 -3.01 -2.11
N ALA A 75 -5.50 -3.06 -1.01
CA ALA A 75 -4.63 -1.97 -0.58
C ALA A 75 -3.52 -1.72 -1.61
N ALA A 76 -2.91 -2.78 -2.14
CA ALA A 76 -1.93 -2.71 -3.23
C ALA A 76 -2.53 -2.04 -4.48
N MET A 77 -3.73 -2.45 -4.90
CA MET A 77 -4.42 -1.83 -6.05
C MET A 77 -4.74 -0.35 -5.83
N ALA A 78 -5.24 0.01 -4.65
CA ALA A 78 -5.53 1.40 -4.29
C ALA A 78 -4.26 2.26 -4.33
N ALA A 79 -3.15 1.76 -3.79
CA ALA A 79 -1.86 2.45 -3.81
C ALA A 79 -1.39 2.76 -5.24
N VAL A 80 -1.44 1.78 -6.16
CA VAL A 80 -1.04 2.00 -7.57
C VAL A 80 -1.89 3.09 -8.23
N ARG A 81 -3.20 3.06 -8.01
CA ARG A 81 -4.13 3.98 -8.67
C ARG A 81 -3.97 5.40 -8.18
N VAL A 82 -3.80 5.57 -6.87
CA VAL A 82 -3.50 6.87 -6.27
C VAL A 82 -2.18 7.43 -6.84
N HIS A 83 -1.13 6.61 -6.90
CA HIS A 83 0.14 7.04 -7.49
C HIS A 83 0.00 7.44 -8.97
N ARG A 84 -0.84 6.76 -9.75
CA ARG A 84 -1.09 7.12 -11.16
C ARG A 84 -1.84 8.44 -11.31
N ILE A 85 -2.84 8.69 -10.47
CA ILE A 85 -3.57 9.97 -10.46
C ILE A 85 -2.59 11.13 -10.18
N TYR A 86 -1.67 10.94 -9.24
CA TYR A 86 -0.68 11.97 -8.89
C TYR A 86 0.45 12.14 -9.91
N LEU A 87 1.02 11.05 -10.43
CA LEU A 87 2.23 11.10 -11.25
C LEU A 87 1.96 11.18 -12.75
N ALA A 88 0.87 10.57 -13.23
CA ALA A 88 0.54 10.53 -14.65
C ALA A 88 -0.61 11.48 -15.04
N GLY A 89 -1.33 12.06 -14.06
CA GLY A 89 -2.50 12.89 -14.33
C GLY A 89 -3.61 12.12 -15.05
N ASP A 90 -3.59 10.78 -14.98
CA ASP A 90 -4.53 9.89 -15.64
C ASP A 90 -5.78 9.79 -14.76
N TYR A 91 -6.77 10.63 -15.05
CA TYR A 91 -8.05 10.60 -14.35
C TYR A 91 -8.88 9.39 -14.80
N MET A 92 -9.33 8.57 -13.86
CA MET A 92 -10.27 7.49 -14.16
C MET A 92 -11.66 8.09 -14.39
N HIS A 93 -12.19 7.92 -15.60
CA HIS A 93 -13.49 8.49 -15.99
C HIS A 93 -14.69 7.64 -15.53
N SER A 94 -14.50 6.39 -15.09
CA SER A 94 -15.62 5.51 -14.71
C SER A 94 -15.27 4.53 -13.59
N ALA A 95 -16.25 4.29 -12.70
CA ALA A 95 -16.15 3.36 -11.58
C ALA A 95 -16.10 1.87 -12.00
N LEU A 96 -16.52 1.54 -13.22
CA LEU A 96 -16.45 0.16 -13.75
C LEU A 96 -15.05 -0.24 -14.21
N ASP A 97 -14.24 0.73 -14.65
CA ASP A 97 -12.82 0.48 -14.98
C ASP A 97 -11.97 0.21 -13.74
N VAL A 98 -12.50 0.53 -12.54
CA VAL A 98 -11.91 0.19 -11.23
C VAL A 98 -11.84 -1.34 -11.03
N PHE A 99 -12.69 -2.14 -11.69
CA PHE A 99 -12.68 -3.60 -11.52
C PHE A 99 -11.92 -4.34 -12.62
N ARG A 100 -11.42 -3.64 -13.65
CA ARG A 100 -10.68 -4.27 -14.74
C ARG A 100 -9.20 -4.40 -14.40
N LEU A 101 -8.81 -5.60 -14.00
CA LEU A 101 -7.42 -5.98 -13.75
C LEU A 101 -6.59 -5.90 -15.04
N SER A 102 -5.67 -4.94 -15.11
CA SER A 102 -4.70 -4.84 -16.20
C SER A 102 -3.50 -5.77 -15.95
N ALA A 103 -2.90 -6.35 -16.99
CA ALA A 103 -1.65 -7.13 -16.90
C ALA A 103 -0.50 -6.39 -16.18
N ARG A 104 -0.61 -5.05 -16.06
CA ARG A 104 0.28 -4.18 -15.31
C ARG A 104 0.05 -4.26 -13.79
N GLU A 105 -1.20 -4.31 -13.35
CA GLU A 105 -1.57 -4.50 -11.94
C GLU A 105 -1.14 -5.90 -11.47
N PHE A 106 -1.15 -6.91 -12.35
CA PHE A 106 -0.64 -8.25 -12.05
C PHE A 106 0.86 -8.28 -11.74
N ARG A 107 1.70 -7.52 -12.47
CA ARG A 107 3.12 -7.36 -12.14
C ARG A 107 3.33 -6.66 -10.81
N PHE A 108 2.51 -5.65 -10.50
CA PHE A 108 2.55 -4.98 -9.20
C PHE A 108 2.19 -5.94 -8.06
N ILE A 109 1.17 -6.76 -8.24
CA ILE A 109 0.81 -7.83 -7.29
C ILE A 109 1.99 -8.78 -7.09
N GLY A 110 2.73 -9.14 -8.14
CA GLY A 110 3.95 -9.93 -8.03
C GLY A 110 5.04 -9.27 -7.16
N TRP A 111 5.31 -7.98 -7.38
CA TRP A 111 6.23 -7.22 -6.53
C TRP A 111 5.70 -7.09 -5.09
N TRP A 112 4.39 -6.94 -4.91
CA TRP A 112 3.76 -6.88 -3.60
C TRP A 112 3.86 -8.21 -2.84
N ILE A 113 3.72 -9.35 -3.53
CA ILE A 113 3.96 -10.67 -2.94
C ILE A 113 5.43 -10.81 -2.55
N LEU A 114 6.35 -10.39 -3.42
CA LEU A 114 7.77 -10.35 -3.10
C LEU A 114 8.04 -9.46 -1.87
N PHE A 115 7.26 -8.38 -1.68
CA PHE A 115 7.34 -7.53 -0.49
C PHE A 115 7.00 -8.30 0.75
N GLY A 116 5.85 -8.96 0.73
CA GLY A 116 5.35 -9.73 1.85
C GLY A 116 6.35 -10.81 2.23
N LEU A 117 6.92 -11.49 1.24
CA LEU A 117 7.97 -12.49 1.46
C LEU A 117 9.25 -11.88 2.06
N MET A 118 9.73 -10.76 1.53
CA MET A 118 10.89 -10.07 2.12
C MET A 118 10.61 -9.57 3.54
N MET A 119 9.42 -9.04 3.81
CA MET A 119 9.01 -8.60 5.14
C MET A 119 8.90 -9.77 6.11
N MET A 120 8.37 -10.90 5.66
CA MET A 120 8.34 -12.13 6.45
C MET A 120 9.76 -12.61 6.77
N LEU A 121 10.70 -12.51 5.83
CA LEU A 121 12.10 -12.88 6.06
C LEU A 121 12.83 -11.90 6.99
N VAL A 122 12.63 -10.59 6.82
CA VAL A 122 13.37 -9.54 7.55
C VAL A 122 12.78 -9.24 8.92
N ILE A 123 11.46 -9.36 9.08
CA ILE A 123 10.75 -9.05 10.33
C ILE A 123 10.24 -10.33 10.97
N GLY A 124 9.48 -11.12 10.22
CA GLY A 124 8.78 -12.30 10.74
C GLY A 124 9.73 -13.35 11.31
N ILE A 125 10.74 -13.76 10.54
CA ILE A 125 11.71 -14.79 10.96
C ILE A 125 12.52 -14.32 12.17
N PRO A 126 13.11 -13.10 12.22
CA PRO A 126 13.84 -12.64 13.40
C PRO A 126 12.97 -12.54 14.65
N ILE A 127 11.74 -12.02 14.54
CA ILE A 127 10.81 -11.99 15.68
C ILE A 127 10.53 -13.42 16.16
N PHE A 128 10.22 -14.33 15.24
CA PHE A 128 9.94 -15.72 15.57
C PHE A 128 11.11 -16.40 16.27
N VAL A 129 12.32 -16.29 15.71
CA VAL A 129 13.54 -16.90 16.25
C VAL A 129 13.87 -16.34 17.63
N LEU A 130 13.88 -15.00 17.79
CA LEU A 130 14.21 -14.37 19.07
C LEU A 130 13.17 -14.69 20.15
N SER A 131 11.89 -14.68 19.78
CA SER A 131 10.79 -15.04 20.68
C SER A 131 10.89 -16.51 21.10
N PHE A 132 11.20 -17.41 20.16
CA PHE A 132 11.34 -18.84 20.43
C PHE A 132 12.51 -19.13 21.37
N ILE A 133 13.68 -18.51 21.12
CA ILE A 133 14.85 -18.64 21.99
C ILE A 133 14.54 -18.12 23.39
N TYR A 134 13.90 -16.95 23.49
CA TYR A 134 13.54 -16.38 24.78
C TYR A 134 12.65 -17.31 25.59
N ILE A 135 11.56 -17.81 25.00
CA ILE A 135 10.63 -18.74 25.68
C ILE A 135 11.33 -20.06 26.06
N ALA A 136 12.22 -20.56 25.20
CA ALA A 136 12.98 -21.78 25.48
C ALA A 136 13.94 -21.62 26.67
N GLU A 137 14.50 -20.43 26.89
CA GLU A 137 15.41 -20.14 28.01
C GLU A 137 14.68 -19.73 29.29
N SER A 138 13.64 -18.90 29.20
CA SER A 138 12.91 -18.38 30.36
C SER A 138 11.85 -19.35 30.90
N GLY A 139 11.33 -20.26 30.07
CA GLY A 139 10.20 -21.12 30.40
C GLY A 139 8.84 -20.40 30.51
N GLU A 140 8.84 -19.07 30.46
CA GLU A 140 7.65 -18.22 30.58
C GLU A 140 7.65 -17.11 29.51
N ALA A 141 6.48 -16.88 28.92
CA ALA A 141 6.28 -15.79 27.98
C ALA A 141 5.94 -14.49 28.74
N ASP A 142 6.97 -13.75 29.17
CA ASP A 142 6.76 -12.40 29.69
C ASP A 142 6.35 -11.43 28.56
N PHE A 143 5.21 -10.76 28.77
CA PHE A 143 4.66 -9.81 27.82
C PHE A 143 5.59 -8.64 27.54
N VAL A 144 6.28 -8.12 28.56
CA VAL A 144 7.15 -6.93 28.42
C VAL A 144 8.39 -7.29 27.60
N ALA A 145 9.06 -8.39 27.93
CA ALA A 145 10.20 -8.88 27.16
C ALA A 145 9.83 -9.14 25.69
N MET A 146 8.69 -9.80 25.44
CA MET A 146 8.20 -10.08 24.08
C MET A 146 7.89 -8.81 23.28
N ALA A 147 7.31 -7.79 23.91
CA ALA A 147 7.06 -6.49 23.28
C ALA A 147 8.36 -5.76 22.90
N ILE A 148 9.39 -5.83 23.75
CA ILE A 148 10.71 -5.26 23.49
C ILE A 148 11.38 -5.99 22.33
N ILE A 149 11.39 -7.33 22.36
CA ILE A 149 11.95 -8.16 21.27
C ILE A 149 11.29 -7.82 19.94
N THR A 150 9.96 -7.75 19.92
CA THR A 150 9.17 -7.43 18.71
C THR A 150 9.50 -6.04 18.17
N THR A 151 9.63 -5.05 19.07
CA THR A 151 9.93 -3.67 18.70
C THR A 151 11.35 -3.52 18.14
N ILE A 152 12.34 -4.15 18.76
CA ILE A 152 13.74 -4.09 18.28
C ILE A 152 13.89 -4.85 16.96
N ALA A 153 13.31 -6.05 16.86
CA ALA A 153 13.41 -6.88 15.67
C ALA A 153 12.65 -6.32 14.45
N SER A 154 11.71 -5.37 14.65
CA SER A 154 11.00 -4.70 13.56
C SER A 154 11.76 -3.50 12.97
N ILE A 155 12.81 -2.99 13.62
CA ILE A 155 13.62 -1.86 13.15
C ILE A 155 14.17 -2.07 11.72
N PRO A 156 14.79 -3.23 11.38
CA PRO A 156 15.24 -3.49 10.01
C PRO A 156 14.09 -3.48 8.99
N GLY A 157 12.91 -3.92 9.42
CA GLY A 157 11.68 -3.88 8.65
C GLY A 157 11.28 -2.48 8.21
N TYR A 158 11.32 -1.52 9.14
CA TYR A 158 11.00 -0.12 8.83
C TYR A 158 11.96 0.49 7.82
N TRP A 159 13.23 0.08 7.84
CA TRP A 159 14.19 0.51 6.83
C TRP A 159 13.89 -0.06 5.44
N VAL A 160 13.50 -1.34 5.35
CA VAL A 160 13.09 -1.95 4.08
C VAL A 160 11.81 -1.29 3.56
N MET A 161 10.83 -1.02 4.44
CA MET A 161 9.61 -0.27 4.14
C MET A 161 9.93 1.10 3.53
N ALA A 162 10.84 1.85 4.15
CA ALA A 162 11.23 3.18 3.68
C ALA A 162 11.90 3.17 2.30
N ARG A 163 12.56 2.07 1.91
CA ARG A 163 13.17 1.94 0.58
C ARG A 163 12.18 1.45 -0.48
N TRP A 164 11.28 0.56 -0.11
CA TRP A 164 10.28 0.03 -1.02
C TRP A 164 9.18 1.03 -1.36
N SER A 165 8.91 2.00 -0.48
CA SER A 165 8.02 3.13 -0.77
C SER A 165 8.44 3.94 -2.01
N PHE A 166 9.72 3.90 -2.41
CA PHE A 166 10.21 4.53 -3.64
C PHE A 166 10.12 3.64 -4.88
N VAL A 167 10.26 2.31 -4.71
CA VAL A 167 10.29 1.34 -5.82
C VAL A 167 8.89 1.13 -6.42
N LEU A 168 7.86 1.12 -5.56
CA LEU A 168 6.48 0.91 -5.96
C LEU A 168 5.93 2.03 -6.89
N PRO A 169 6.13 3.33 -6.61
CA PRO A 169 5.79 4.39 -7.56
C PRO A 169 6.63 4.34 -8.86
N ALA A 170 7.92 4.04 -8.75
CA ALA A 170 8.82 4.01 -9.90
C ALA A 170 8.43 2.92 -10.92
N THR A 171 8.10 1.72 -10.43
CA THR A 171 7.62 0.63 -11.29
C THR A 171 6.29 0.95 -11.98
N ALA A 172 5.42 1.73 -11.35
CA ALA A 172 4.20 2.22 -11.98
C ALA A 172 4.48 3.27 -13.09
N MET A 173 5.53 4.10 -12.93
CA MET A 173 5.86 5.19 -13.87
C MET A 173 6.64 4.74 -15.11
N VAL A 174 7.64 3.85 -14.97
CA VAL A 174 8.57 3.48 -16.06
C VAL A 174 7.83 2.93 -17.29
N ILE A 175 6.68 2.28 -17.08
CA ILE A 175 5.86 1.73 -18.16
C ILE A 175 5.09 2.81 -18.94
N SER A 176 4.73 3.95 -18.31
CA SER A 176 4.04 5.05 -19.00
C SER A 176 4.90 5.59 -20.15
N ARG A 177 6.20 5.79 -19.91
CA ARG A 177 7.13 6.21 -20.97
C ARG A 177 7.44 5.10 -21.97
N ALA A 178 7.64 3.86 -21.52
CA ALA A 178 7.98 2.75 -22.42
C ALA A 178 6.85 2.41 -23.41
N VAL A 179 5.58 2.45 -22.98
CA VAL A 179 4.43 2.24 -23.88
C VAL A 179 4.22 3.42 -24.81
N CYS A 180 4.51 4.67 -24.38
CA CYS A 180 4.45 5.84 -25.26
C CYS A 180 5.49 5.76 -26.39
N VAL A 181 6.69 5.24 -26.09
CA VAL A 181 7.75 5.00 -27.08
C VAL A 181 7.42 3.83 -28.01
N VAL A 182 6.85 2.73 -27.48
CA VAL A 182 6.52 1.54 -28.29
C VAL A 182 5.24 1.72 -29.11
N ARG A 183 4.29 2.57 -28.70
CA ARG A 183 3.08 2.89 -29.48
C ARG A 183 3.26 4.02 -30.50
N GLY A 184 4.47 4.54 -30.71
CA GLY A 184 4.74 5.49 -31.78
C GLY A 184 3.90 6.76 -31.73
N ILE A 185 3.45 7.19 -30.54
CA ILE A 185 2.82 8.50 -30.39
C ILE A 185 3.94 9.51 -30.19
N ARG A 186 4.49 9.94 -31.33
CA ARG A 186 5.23 11.18 -31.46
C ARG A 186 4.26 12.32 -31.09
N ALA A 187 4.24 12.72 -29.82
CA ALA A 187 3.65 13.99 -29.42
C ALA A 187 4.59 15.08 -29.93
N ASP A 188 4.32 15.54 -31.16
CA ASP A 188 5.05 16.61 -31.80
C ASP A 188 4.82 17.91 -31.01
N HIS A 189 5.90 18.44 -30.48
CA HIS A 189 5.92 19.63 -29.65
C HIS A 189 6.14 20.85 -30.56
N THR A 190 5.20 21.17 -31.45
CA THR A 190 5.27 22.40 -32.25
C THR A 190 3.88 22.94 -32.58
N THR A 191 3.43 23.95 -31.83
CA THR A 191 2.88 25.22 -32.36
C THR A 191 2.35 26.07 -31.21
N ASN A 192 3.25 26.85 -30.60
CA ASN A 192 2.85 28.06 -29.91
C ASN A 192 2.80 29.18 -30.97
N LYS A 193 1.59 29.48 -31.47
CA LYS A 193 1.30 30.68 -32.25
C LYS A 193 0.05 31.35 -31.66
N TYR A 194 0.26 32.16 -30.63
CA TYR A 194 -0.59 33.31 -30.34
C TYR A 194 0.35 34.45 -29.91
N SER A 195 0.74 35.24 -30.91
CA SER A 195 1.32 36.57 -30.76
C SER A 195 0.18 37.60 -30.63
N PHE A 196 0.45 38.64 -29.84
CA PHE A 196 -0.24 39.94 -29.87
C PHE A 196 -0.39 40.48 -31.29
#